data_AF-A0A2M8WKZ4-F1
#
_entry.id   AF-A0A2M8WKZ4-F1
#
_cell.length_a   1.000
_cell.length_b   1.000
_cell.length_c   1.000
_cell.angle_alpha   90.00
_cell.angle_beta   90.00
_cell.angle_gamma   90.00
#
_symmetry.space_group_name_H-M   'P 1'
#
loop_
_entity.id
_entity.type
_entity.pdbx_description
1 polymer ?
#
loop_
_entity_poly.entity_id
_entity_poly.type
_entity_poly.pdbx_seq_one_letter_code
_entity_poly.pdbx_strand_id
1 'polypeptide(L)'
;MGVMSGIMSFLFGDGRNVVVETAQVFRENAENGAVRAASSRSESLAQFAAEFVHPNRGAFDRVVDGLNRLPRPALALGTIWLFVMAMIQPERFVQGMEGLAFVPEPLWWLMGAIVSFYFGARHQAKTQEFQRSVAMSFAAAQLQPEETGKPSTNPALQDWQADDAD
;
A
#
# COMPACT_ATOMS: atom_id res chain seq x y z
N MET A 1 26.54 -22.18 67.57
CA MET A 1 25.69 -21.24 66.80
C MET A 1 26.56 -20.07 66.36
N GLY A 2 27.39 -20.30 65.35
CA GLY A 2 28.47 -19.40 64.97
C GLY A 2 27.97 -18.29 64.05
N VAL A 3 28.07 -17.05 64.52
CA VAL A 3 27.93 -15.81 63.74
C VAL A 3 28.74 -15.83 62.43
N MET A 4 29.85 -16.58 62.38
CA MET A 4 30.65 -16.78 61.17
C MET A 4 29.92 -17.53 60.05
N SER A 5 29.01 -18.46 60.36
CA SER A 5 28.18 -19.15 59.35
C SER A 5 27.11 -18.22 58.78
N GLY A 6 26.60 -17.27 59.56
CA GLY A 6 25.62 -16.28 59.11
C GLY A 6 26.23 -15.22 58.19
N ILE A 7 27.46 -14.78 58.48
CA ILE A 7 28.19 -13.81 57.64
C ILE A 7 28.61 -14.45 56.31
N MET A 8 29.04 -15.72 56.34
CA MET A 8 29.38 -16.45 55.11
C MET A 8 28.12 -16.75 54.28
N SER A 9 26.98 -17.04 54.90
CA SER A 9 25.69 -17.19 54.19
C SER A 9 25.11 -15.88 53.67
N PHE A 10 25.48 -14.73 54.25
CA PHE A 10 25.07 -13.41 53.74
C PHE A 10 25.95 -12.95 52.57
N LEU A 11 27.23 -13.34 52.57
CA LEU A 11 28.18 -13.05 51.49
C LEU A 11 28.11 -14.05 50.32
N PHE A 12 27.76 -15.31 50.59
CA PHE A 12 27.75 -16.39 49.60
C PHE A 12 26.39 -17.07 49.40
N GLY A 13 25.41 -16.81 50.27
CA GLY A 13 24.04 -17.28 50.10
C GLY A 13 23.25 -16.24 49.32
N ASP A 14 22.69 -16.68 48.19
CA ASP A 14 21.80 -15.90 47.32
C ASP A 14 22.47 -14.87 46.38
N GLY A 15 23.78 -14.98 46.20
CA GLY A 15 24.58 -14.15 45.29
C GLY A 15 24.42 -14.43 43.78
N ARG A 16 23.31 -15.03 43.32
CA ARG A 16 23.12 -15.30 41.88
C ARG A 16 22.54 -14.14 41.07
N ASN A 17 21.97 -13.12 41.73
CA ASN A 17 21.36 -11.98 41.01
C ASN A 17 22.10 -10.64 41.16
N VAL A 18 22.73 -10.37 42.31
CA VAL A 18 23.32 -9.04 42.61
C VAL A 18 24.56 -8.72 41.76
N VAL A 19 25.36 -9.75 41.41
CA VAL A 19 26.52 -9.60 40.51
C VAL A 19 26.07 -9.35 39.07
N VAL A 20 24.98 -9.98 38.63
CA VAL A 20 24.38 -9.74 37.31
C VAL A 20 23.80 -8.34 37.24
N GLU A 21 23.09 -7.90 38.28
CA GLU A 21 22.49 -6.57 38.38
C GLU A 21 23.55 -5.45 38.41
N THR A 22 24.67 -5.67 39.12
CA THR A 22 25.78 -4.70 39.17
C THR A 22 26.64 -4.71 37.89
N ALA A 23 26.82 -5.87 37.25
CA ALA A 23 27.54 -5.96 35.97
C ALA A 23 26.75 -5.32 34.81
N GLN A 24 25.41 -5.37 34.85
CA GLN A 24 24.54 -4.69 33.89
C GLN A 24 24.63 -3.16 33.96
N VAL A 25 25.08 -2.59 35.09
CA VAL A 25 25.32 -1.14 35.24
C VAL A 25 26.58 -0.68 34.48
N PHE A 26 27.57 -1.56 34.30
CA PHE A 26 28.83 -1.24 33.60
C PHE A 26 28.93 -1.80 32.18
N ARG A 27 28.07 -2.78 31.82
CA ARG A 27 28.01 -3.37 30.49
C ARG A 27 26.56 -3.73 30.18
N GLU A 28 25.97 -3.00 29.24
CA GLU A 28 24.61 -3.24 28.77
C GLU A 28 24.42 -4.72 28.41
N ASN A 29 23.34 -5.31 28.92
CA ASN A 29 22.98 -6.67 28.57
C ASN A 29 22.63 -6.70 27.08
N ALA A 30 23.49 -7.34 26.27
CA ALA A 30 23.43 -7.30 24.81
C ALA A 30 22.05 -7.72 24.26
N GLU A 31 21.35 -8.61 24.97
CA GLU A 31 20.00 -9.06 24.64
C GLU A 31 18.96 -7.95 24.88
N ASN A 32 18.99 -7.26 26.02
CA ASN A 32 18.09 -6.13 26.30
C ASN A 32 18.37 -4.93 25.37
N GLY A 33 19.62 -4.74 24.94
CA GLY A 33 19.97 -3.77 23.90
C GLY A 33 19.42 -4.18 22.53
N ALA A 34 19.53 -5.46 22.18
CA ALA A 34 18.98 -6.00 20.93
C ALA A 34 17.45 -5.92 20.87
N VAL A 35 16.75 -6.23 21.96
CA VAL A 35 15.28 -6.12 22.08
C VAL A 35 14.84 -4.66 21.92
N ARG A 36 15.52 -3.72 22.59
CA ARG A 36 15.22 -2.28 22.44
C ARG A 36 15.49 -1.78 21.03
N ALA A 37 16.58 -2.19 20.40
CA ALA A 37 16.89 -1.85 19.02
C ALA A 37 15.89 -2.47 18.01
N ALA A 38 15.40 -3.68 18.28
CA ALA A 38 14.35 -4.32 17.49
C ALA A 38 13.01 -3.58 17.64
N SER A 39 12.65 -3.18 18.87
CA SER A 39 11.44 -2.41 19.14
C SER A 39 11.46 -1.04 18.43
N SER A 40 12.53 -0.27 18.56
CA SER A 40 12.66 1.03 17.89
C SER A 40 12.68 0.91 16.36
N ARG A 41 13.26 -0.18 15.84
CA ARG A 41 13.20 -0.50 14.40
C ARG A 41 11.78 -0.86 13.95
N SER A 42 11.03 -1.62 14.74
CA SER A 42 9.63 -1.95 14.42
C SER A 42 8.71 -0.73 14.47
N GLU A 43 8.88 0.15 15.45
CA GLU A 43 8.11 1.38 15.60
C GLU A 43 8.39 2.36 14.46
N SER A 44 9.66 2.54 14.09
CA SER A 44 10.02 3.38 12.94
C SER A 44 9.45 2.82 11.62
N LEU A 45 9.49 1.50 11.40
CA LEU A 45 8.86 0.88 10.23
C LEU A 45 7.33 1.04 10.24
N ALA A 46 6.67 0.92 11.39
CA ALA A 46 5.23 1.12 11.52
C ALA A 46 4.84 2.58 11.25
N GLN A 47 5.62 3.54 11.75
CA GLN A 47 5.42 4.96 11.46
C GLN A 47 5.63 5.26 9.97
N PHE A 48 6.72 4.76 9.36
CA PHE A 48 6.94 4.89 7.92
C PHE A 48 5.77 4.32 7.12
N ALA A 49 5.29 3.12 7.48
CA ALA A 49 4.14 2.52 6.82
C ALA A 49 2.87 3.39 6.95
N ALA A 50 2.60 3.96 8.14
CA ALA A 50 1.45 4.82 8.37
C ALA A 50 1.50 6.11 7.53
N GLU A 51 2.69 6.67 7.31
CA GLU A 51 2.89 7.86 6.48
C GLU A 51 2.72 7.57 4.97
N PHE A 52 3.13 6.40 4.48
CA PHE A 52 2.96 6.03 3.06
C PHE A 52 1.54 5.60 2.68
N VAL A 53 0.69 5.24 3.66
CA VAL A 53 -0.71 4.81 3.41
C VAL A 53 -1.61 5.98 2.99
N HIS A 54 -1.26 7.22 3.33
CA HIS A 54 -2.08 8.39 3.04
C HIS A 54 -1.42 9.30 2.00
N PRO A 55 -1.57 9.04 0.69
CA PRO A 55 -1.24 10.03 -0.31
C PRO A 55 -2.21 11.21 -0.17
N ASN A 56 -1.79 12.24 0.58
CA ASN A 56 -2.51 13.51 0.70
C ASN A 56 -2.49 14.23 -0.65
N ARG A 57 -3.37 13.82 -1.55
CA ARG A 57 -3.58 14.47 -2.85
C ARG A 57 -4.18 15.85 -2.61
N GLY A 58 -3.48 16.89 -3.05
CA GLY A 58 -3.91 18.27 -2.88
C GLY A 58 -5.22 18.56 -3.64
N ALA A 59 -5.89 19.66 -3.30
CA ALA A 59 -7.05 20.12 -4.07
C ALA A 59 -6.68 20.37 -5.56
N PHE A 60 -5.48 20.89 -5.82
CA PHE A 60 -4.93 21.06 -7.16
C PHE A 60 -4.82 19.73 -7.92
N ASP A 61 -4.24 18.70 -7.30
CA ASP A 61 -4.09 17.38 -7.93
C ASP A 61 -5.44 16.77 -8.30
N ARG A 62 -6.47 16.97 -7.47
CA ARG A 62 -7.84 16.50 -7.75
C ARG A 62 -8.47 17.23 -8.93
N VAL A 63 -8.24 18.54 -9.06
CA VAL A 63 -8.71 19.31 -10.22
C VAL A 63 -8.01 18.86 -11.49
N VAL A 64 -6.69 18.71 -11.46
CA VAL A 64 -5.89 18.24 -12.61
C VAL A 64 -6.28 16.82 -13.00
N ASP A 65 -6.49 15.91 -12.04
CA ASP A 65 -6.94 14.55 -12.33
C ASP A 65 -8.37 14.53 -12.86
N GLY A 66 -9.24 15.42 -12.38
CA GLY A 66 -10.58 15.64 -12.93
C GLY A 66 -10.52 16.05 -14.40
N LEU A 67 -9.74 17.09 -14.71
CA LEU A 67 -9.55 17.59 -16.08
C LEU A 67 -9.00 16.50 -17.01
N ASN A 68 -8.04 15.70 -16.54
CA ASN A 68 -7.49 14.57 -17.30
C ASN A 68 -8.48 13.40 -17.49
N ARG A 69 -9.59 13.37 -16.74
CA ARG A 69 -10.66 12.37 -16.86
C ARG A 69 -11.84 12.84 -17.70
N LEU A 70 -11.96 14.15 -17.96
CA LEU A 70 -13.02 14.74 -18.80
C LEU A 70 -13.06 14.27 -20.26
N PRO A 71 -11.97 13.85 -20.92
CA PRO A 71 -12.03 13.45 -22.32
C PRO A 71 -13.04 12.31 -22.57
N ARG A 72 -13.10 11.31 -21.67
CA ARG A 72 -13.97 10.15 -21.80
C ARG A 72 -15.47 10.51 -21.77
N PRO A 73 -15.99 11.24 -20.77
CA PRO A 73 -17.37 11.70 -20.76
C PRO A 73 -17.65 12.74 -21.86
N ALA A 74 -16.68 13.60 -22.21
CA ALA A 74 -16.86 14.56 -23.29
C ALA A 74 -17.08 13.88 -24.64
N LEU A 75 -16.34 12.81 -24.95
CA LEU A 75 -16.56 12.03 -26.17
C LEU A 75 -17.93 11.35 -26.17
N ALA A 76 -18.36 10.75 -25.07
CA ALA A 76 -19.65 10.08 -24.97
C ALA A 76 -20.83 11.06 -25.10
N LEU A 77 -20.77 12.19 -24.39
CA LEU A 77 -21.80 13.23 -24.47
C LEU A 77 -21.76 13.93 -25.83
N GLY A 78 -20.57 14.12 -26.40
CA GLY A 78 -20.36 14.71 -27.72
C GLY A 78 -20.98 13.87 -28.83
N THR A 79 -20.83 12.53 -28.80
CA THR A 79 -21.47 11.67 -29.82
C THR A 79 -22.98 11.68 -29.71
N ILE A 80 -23.54 11.60 -28.50
CA ILE A 80 -24.98 11.75 -28.28
C ILE A 80 -25.46 13.12 -28.79
N TRP A 81 -24.72 14.18 -28.49
CA TRP A 81 -25.02 15.53 -28.95
C TRP A 81 -25.04 15.64 -30.48
N LEU A 82 -24.12 14.99 -31.19
CA LEU A 82 -24.13 14.97 -32.66
C LEU A 82 -25.42 14.37 -33.22
N PHE A 83 -25.91 13.27 -32.65
CA PHE A 83 -27.20 12.68 -33.05
C PHE A 83 -28.38 13.59 -32.77
N VAL A 84 -28.40 14.23 -31.60
CA VAL A 84 -29.44 15.20 -31.24
C VAL A 84 -29.40 16.40 -32.20
N MET A 85 -28.22 16.92 -32.51
CA MET A 85 -28.04 18.07 -33.40
C MET A 85 -28.47 17.74 -34.84
N ALA A 86 -28.21 16.52 -35.32
CA ALA A 86 -28.70 16.04 -36.60
C ALA A 86 -30.23 15.99 -36.68
N MET A 87 -30.93 15.73 -35.57
CA MET A 87 -32.40 15.71 -35.53
C MET A 87 -33.03 17.09 -35.37
N ILE A 88 -32.45 17.95 -34.53
CA ILE A 88 -33.03 19.27 -34.22
C ILE A 88 -32.67 20.31 -35.30
N GLN A 89 -31.45 20.26 -35.85
CA GLN A 89 -30.92 21.29 -36.76
C GLN A 89 -30.09 20.67 -37.91
N PRO A 90 -30.74 19.96 -38.84
CA PRO A 90 -30.06 19.20 -39.88
C PRO A 90 -29.19 20.07 -40.81
N GLU A 91 -29.60 21.30 -41.15
CA GLU A 91 -28.83 22.17 -42.05
C GLU A 91 -27.47 22.55 -41.45
N ARG A 92 -27.43 22.82 -40.14
CA ARG A 92 -26.17 23.13 -39.44
C ARG A 92 -25.29 21.89 -39.30
N PHE A 93 -25.90 20.72 -39.13
CA PHE A 93 -25.16 19.46 -39.10
C PHE A 93 -24.45 19.21 -40.43
N VAL A 94 -25.17 19.37 -41.55
CA VAL A 94 -24.60 19.18 -42.90
C VAL A 94 -23.45 20.16 -43.16
N GLN A 95 -23.61 21.44 -42.83
CA GLN A 95 -22.53 22.44 -42.96
C GLN A 95 -21.29 22.06 -42.13
N GLY A 96 -21.48 21.51 -40.93
CA GLY A 96 -20.38 20.99 -40.12
C GLY A 96 -19.67 19.79 -40.75
N MET A 97 -20.43 18.88 -41.38
CA MET A 97 -19.90 17.72 -42.07
C MET A 97 -19.15 18.09 -43.36
N GLU A 98 -19.60 19.10 -44.10
CA GLU A 98 -18.86 19.68 -45.24
C GLU A 98 -17.52 20.26 -44.76
N GLY A 99 -17.52 20.99 -43.64
CA GLY A 99 -16.30 21.46 -43.00
C GLY A 99 -15.32 20.33 -42.65
N LEU A 100 -15.83 19.22 -42.11
CA LEU A 100 -15.03 18.03 -41.81
C LEU A 100 -14.45 17.37 -43.07
N ALA A 101 -15.17 17.41 -44.20
CA ALA A 101 -14.68 16.87 -45.47
C ALA A 101 -13.47 17.64 -46.03
N PHE A 102 -13.30 18.92 -45.66
CA PHE A 102 -12.12 19.70 -46.02
C PHE A 102 -10.89 19.39 -45.16
N VAL A 103 -11.03 18.65 -44.06
CA VAL A 103 -9.89 18.30 -43.19
C VAL A 103 -8.97 17.32 -43.95
N PRO A 104 -7.70 17.69 -44.21
CA PRO A 104 -6.77 16.82 -44.92
C PRO A 104 -6.54 15.49 -44.22
N GLU A 105 -6.40 14.42 -44.99
CA GLU A 105 -6.09 13.07 -44.49
C GLU A 105 -4.90 13.02 -43.51
N PRO A 106 -3.77 13.73 -43.73
CA PRO A 106 -2.65 13.74 -42.79
C PRO A 106 -3.00 14.25 -41.38
N LEU A 107 -3.97 15.15 -41.25
CA LEU A 107 -4.39 15.64 -39.92
C LEU A 107 -5.17 14.58 -39.15
N TRP A 108 -5.92 13.72 -39.83
CA TRP A 108 -6.57 12.57 -39.21
C TRP A 108 -5.55 11.59 -38.66
N TRP A 109 -4.50 11.30 -39.42
CA TRP A 109 -3.37 10.48 -38.96
C TRP A 109 -2.67 11.10 -37.76
N LEU A 110 -2.39 12.40 -37.81
CA LEU A 110 -1.75 13.13 -36.71
C LEU A 110 -2.59 13.10 -35.43
N MET A 111 -3.90 13.36 -35.54
CA MET A 111 -4.81 13.28 -34.41
C MET A 111 -4.83 11.86 -33.83
N GLY A 112 -4.95 10.84 -34.67
CA GLY A 112 -4.90 9.44 -34.27
C GLY A 112 -3.61 9.09 -33.54
N ALA A 113 -2.46 9.54 -34.05
CA ALA A 113 -1.15 9.31 -33.44
C ALA A 113 -1.03 9.99 -32.06
N ILE A 114 -1.40 11.27 -31.93
CA ILE A 114 -1.31 12.03 -30.67
C ILE A 114 -2.22 11.41 -29.61
N VAL A 115 -3.48 11.13 -29.95
CA VAL A 115 -4.46 10.53 -29.03
C VAL A 115 -3.99 9.14 -28.61
N SER A 116 -3.55 8.30 -29.55
CA SER A 116 -3.03 6.96 -29.25
C SER A 116 -1.80 7.00 -28.35
N PHE A 117 -0.88 7.94 -28.57
CA PHE A 117 0.28 8.11 -27.72
C PHE A 117 -0.11 8.55 -26.30
N TYR A 118 -0.96 9.57 -26.17
CA TYR A 118 -1.42 10.09 -24.87
C TYR A 118 -2.14 9.01 -24.04
N PHE A 119 -3.15 8.37 -24.62
CA PHE A 119 -3.91 7.34 -23.92
C PHE A 119 -3.12 6.03 -23.78
N GLY A 120 -2.27 5.68 -24.75
CA GLY A 120 -1.37 4.53 -24.69
C GLY A 120 -0.39 4.64 -23.52
N ALA A 121 0.31 5.78 -23.40
CA ALA A 121 1.23 6.03 -22.29
C ALA A 121 0.49 6.06 -20.93
N ARG A 122 -0.68 6.70 -20.85
CA ARG A 122 -1.48 6.74 -19.61
C ARG A 122 -2.00 5.35 -19.20
N HIS A 123 -2.38 4.52 -20.18
CA HIS A 123 -2.79 3.14 -19.91
C HIS A 123 -1.60 2.29 -19.43
N GLN A 124 -0.42 2.44 -20.05
CA GLN A 124 0.80 1.78 -19.62
C GLN A 124 1.18 2.14 -18.17
N ALA A 125 1.14 3.42 -17.81
CA ALA A 125 1.42 3.87 -16.45
C ALA A 125 0.46 3.24 -15.42
N LYS A 126 -0.84 3.18 -15.73
CA LYS A 126 -1.84 2.56 -14.85
C LYS A 126 -1.62 1.05 -14.70
N THR A 127 -1.22 0.36 -15.77
CA THR A 127 -0.86 -1.07 -15.72
C THR A 127 0.35 -1.31 -14.82
N GLN A 128 1.38 -0.46 -14.90
CA GLN A 128 2.56 -0.56 -14.02
C GLN A 128 2.18 -0.34 -12.55
N GLU A 129 1.29 0.61 -12.26
CA GLU A 129 0.82 0.86 -10.90
C GLU A 129 0.01 -0.33 -10.34
N PHE A 130 -0.81 -0.98 -11.17
CA PHE A 130 -1.51 -2.21 -10.79
C PHE A 130 -0.51 -3.34 -10.48
N GLN A 131 0.47 -3.58 -11.35
CA GLN A 131 1.51 -4.59 -11.11
C GLN A 131 2.27 -4.33 -9.81
N ARG A 132 2.61 -3.05 -9.54
CA ARG A 132 3.25 -2.65 -8.28
C ARG A 132 2.34 -2.91 -7.07
N SER A 133 1.05 -2.59 -7.14
CA SER A 133 0.11 -2.87 -6.04
C SER A 133 -0.05 -4.37 -5.76
N VAL A 134 -0.07 -5.19 -6.81
CA VAL A 134 -0.16 -6.65 -6.70
C VAL A 134 1.11 -7.20 -6.06
N ALA A 135 2.29 -6.76 -6.51
CA ALA A 135 3.57 -7.15 -5.89
C ALA A 135 3.66 -6.76 -4.41
N MET A 136 3.19 -5.56 -4.04
CA MET A 136 3.13 -5.13 -2.64
C MET A 136 2.15 -5.96 -1.81
N SER A 137 0.99 -6.34 -2.35
CA SER A 137 0.04 -7.22 -1.65
C SER A 137 0.60 -8.63 -1.42
N PHE A 138 1.33 -9.19 -2.39
CA PHE A 138 2.00 -10.49 -2.21
C PHE A 138 3.12 -10.42 -1.17
N ALA A 139 3.94 -9.36 -1.19
CA ALA A 139 4.97 -9.16 -0.17
C ALA A 139 4.36 -8.99 1.24
N ALA A 140 3.25 -8.26 1.36
CA ALA A 140 2.53 -8.11 2.63
C ALA A 140 1.92 -9.43 3.12
N ALA A 141 1.41 -10.28 2.21
CA ALA A 141 0.90 -11.60 2.56
C ALA A 141 2.02 -12.57 3.01
N GLN A 142 3.22 -12.48 2.43
CA GLN A 142 4.38 -13.27 2.84
C GLN A 142 4.98 -12.82 4.19
N LEU A 143 4.76 -11.56 4.58
CA LEU A 143 5.23 -11.01 5.85
C LEU A 143 4.25 -11.24 7.01
N GLN A 144 3.05 -11.79 6.76
CA GLN A 144 2.22 -12.30 7.86
C GLN A 144 2.94 -13.54 8.43
N PRO A 145 3.42 -13.50 9.68
CA PRO A 145 3.85 -14.72 10.34
C PRO A 145 2.65 -15.66 10.34
N GLU A 146 2.85 -16.92 9.98
CA GLU A 146 1.90 -17.96 10.35
C GLU A 146 1.61 -17.80 11.84
N GLU A 147 0.36 -17.46 12.22
CA GLU A 147 -0.10 -17.59 13.60
C GLU A 147 -0.18 -19.08 13.94
N THR A 148 0.95 -19.78 13.98
CA THR A 148 1.08 -21.19 14.36
C THR A 148 1.02 -21.41 15.87
N GLY A 149 0.57 -20.42 16.65
CA GLY A 149 0.72 -20.46 18.10
C GLY A 149 -0.38 -19.83 18.95
N LYS A 150 -1.45 -19.28 18.36
CA LYS A 150 -2.61 -18.88 19.16
C LYS A 150 -3.67 -19.98 19.07
N PRO A 151 -4.14 -20.55 20.20
CA PRO A 151 -5.29 -21.44 20.17
C PRO A 151 -6.45 -20.67 19.56
N SER A 152 -6.93 -21.16 18.41
CA SER A 152 -8.03 -20.51 17.70
C SER A 152 -9.23 -20.46 18.67
N THR A 153 -9.89 -19.31 18.81
CA THR A 153 -11.13 -19.22 19.61
C THR A 153 -12.32 -19.87 18.90
N ASN A 154 -12.08 -20.48 17.73
CA ASN A 154 -13.10 -21.10 16.90
C ASN A 154 -13.28 -22.58 17.33
N PRO A 155 -14.41 -22.94 17.97
CA PRO A 155 -14.64 -24.30 18.45
C PRO A 155 -14.67 -25.34 17.31
N ALA A 156 -15.18 -24.99 16.13
CA ALA A 156 -15.21 -25.91 14.99
C ALA A 156 -13.82 -26.23 14.44
N LEU A 157 -12.86 -25.31 14.62
CA LEU A 157 -11.49 -25.47 14.14
C LEU A 157 -10.64 -26.27 15.14
N GLN A 158 -10.98 -26.21 16.43
CA GLN A 158 -10.41 -27.08 17.47
C GLN A 158 -10.88 -28.53 17.31
N ASP A 159 -12.18 -28.76 17.05
CA ASP A 159 -12.72 -30.11 16.80
C ASP A 159 -12.06 -30.77 15.59
N TRP A 160 -11.88 -30.04 14.49
CA TRP A 160 -11.21 -30.56 13.29
C TRP A 160 -9.72 -30.89 13.53
N GLN A 161 -9.00 -30.04 14.28
CA GLN A 161 -7.60 -30.30 14.64
C GLN A 161 -7.43 -31.48 15.61
N ALA A 162 -8.44 -31.76 16.44
CA ALA A 162 -8.44 -32.92 17.32
C ALA A 162 -8.69 -34.23 16.57
N ASP A 163 -9.53 -34.21 15.53
CA ASP A 163 -9.81 -35.38 14.67
C ASP A 163 -8.62 -35.77 13.76
N ASP A 164 -7.80 -34.81 13.33
CA ASP A 164 -6.61 -35.07 12.47
C ASP A 164 -5.34 -35.46 13.27
N ALA A 165 -5.40 -35.50 14.61
CA ALA A 165 -4.26 -35.81 15.48
C ALA A 165 -4.18 -37.29 15.93
N ASP A 166 -5.16 -38.12 15.54
CA ASP A 166 -5.20 -39.58 15.72
C ASP A 166 -4.84 -40.34 14.43
#